data_AF-A0A0M8VGN6-F1
#
_entry.id   AF-A0A0M8VGN6-F1
#
_cell.length_a   1.000
_cell.length_b   1.000
_cell.length_c   1.000
_cell.angle_alpha   90.00
_cell.angle_beta   90.00
_cell.angle_gamma   90.00
#
_symmetry.space_group_name_H-M   'P 1'
#
loop_
_entity.id
_entity.type
_entity.pdbx_description
1 polymer ?
#
loop_
_entity_poly.entity_id
_entity_poly.type
_entity_poly.pdbx_seq_one_letter_code
_entity_poly.pdbx_strand_id
1 'polypeptide(L)'
;MWNIAWAAETPVDTAGVVKDLKGALAALNAHEPVSLLGLREAQWIDAKGGPYRLADPKEVEELAKDVAAFANGGGGVIVIGIATRLEYDEEVLDHIVGVDPATVNVDQIRKLIRQWITPAPRGVRVGWSGADGERVAFIDVPAQAGDTLFVVPAPVGKPGSPRTDTVAVPMRDGDSTHWLPRTEIQQLLSAGVRASGMPTAQALTELVRQAASEAGPDGGLRVGEGLPDREREMRAAYEQLAEAGLGQPAGEAWSQGAAALQDLHHERDGEPGWVLCLVAGFPPLAVAAPVWQAVVEAGRHAPGQSPLAAIGLPRPPEGTDTPWVIAADSRSVDVDGGSWGAGRLTCSGRGVWRWQPLPRFSLNQGRSAEIGTSGQTPALRLRAVVNLPWAEAGRLEISKPRRTLLEQQLPHSAVAGAMTMLSRRRGADLPAARWERGPFGNSARSVGYTCTIAGPDGGPALKASVMLALPTTMESTVVACADVLIENPAAWAAALGPGWDTQLSFDEVQAVLLDAWETAAELLPNVVGDPAGLSWAAPPTTELRMTCEQPADNGVLPVLDTLVDLTSLGANDGGTRSRMAVTIIAAPAMGRAERQRLLREALIRMVHEFGYVDAEADLL
;
A
#
# COMPACT_ATOMS: atom_id res chain seq x y z
N MET A 1 -58.25 34.11 29.15
CA MET A 1 -57.69 35.45 29.35
C MET A 1 -56.24 35.25 29.80
N TRP A 2 -55.36 35.08 28.82
CA TRP A 2 -53.94 34.79 29.03
C TRP A 2 -53.20 36.14 29.04
N ASN A 3 -52.49 36.45 30.12
CA ASN A 3 -51.61 37.62 30.18
C ASN A 3 -50.18 37.12 30.36
N ILE A 4 -49.42 37.26 29.28
CA ILE A 4 -48.00 36.95 29.16
C ILE A 4 -47.25 38.11 29.81
N ALA A 5 -46.56 37.85 30.92
CA ALA A 5 -45.54 38.75 31.43
C ALA A 5 -44.22 38.41 30.74
N TRP A 6 -43.86 39.22 29.74
CA TRP A 6 -42.49 39.29 29.23
C TRP A 6 -41.61 39.80 30.37
N ALA A 7 -40.87 38.90 31.01
CA ALA A 7 -39.69 39.29 31.77
C ALA A 7 -38.62 39.64 30.74
N ALA A 8 -38.39 40.95 30.56
CA ALA A 8 -37.23 41.43 29.84
C ALA A 8 -35.99 41.00 30.64
N GLU A 9 -35.27 39.99 30.15
CA GLU A 9 -33.90 39.76 30.56
C GLU A 9 -33.09 40.98 30.16
N THR A 10 -32.68 41.74 31.18
CA THR A 10 -31.64 42.76 31.08
C THR A 10 -30.42 42.17 30.36
N PRO A 11 -29.91 42.78 29.29
CA PRO A 11 -28.65 42.35 28.71
C PRO A 11 -27.57 42.48 29.78
N VAL A 12 -26.90 41.37 30.07
CA VAL A 12 -25.73 41.37 30.95
C VAL A 12 -24.67 42.21 30.24
N ASP A 13 -24.48 43.42 30.73
CA ASP A 13 -23.37 44.31 30.38
C ASP A 13 -22.06 43.67 30.82
N THR A 14 -21.54 42.77 29.99
CA THR A 14 -20.22 42.12 30.10
C THR A 14 -19.18 42.91 29.32
N ALA A 15 -19.22 44.24 29.40
CA ALA A 15 -18.16 45.13 28.92
C ALA A 15 -16.89 45.07 29.82
N GLY A 16 -16.46 43.87 30.21
CA GLY A 16 -15.08 43.54 30.57
C GLY A 16 -14.32 43.21 29.29
N VAL A 17 -14.18 44.23 28.44
CA VAL A 17 -14.01 44.10 26.99
C VAL A 17 -12.74 43.33 26.62
N VAL A 18 -12.90 42.08 26.18
CA VAL A 18 -11.88 41.39 25.40
C VAL A 18 -11.63 42.23 24.15
N LYS A 19 -10.42 42.78 23.96
CA LYS A 19 -10.09 43.64 22.80
C LYS A 19 -8.93 43.11 21.98
N ASP A 20 -8.24 42.10 22.48
CA ASP A 20 -7.03 41.55 21.91
C ASP A 20 -6.92 40.05 22.17
N LEU A 21 -5.96 39.41 21.48
CA LEU A 21 -5.66 37.99 21.59
C LEU A 21 -5.40 37.56 23.04
N LYS A 22 -4.70 38.40 23.81
CA LYS A 22 -4.37 38.10 25.20
C LYS A 22 -5.62 38.01 26.07
N GLY A 23 -6.54 38.96 25.93
CA GLY A 23 -7.82 38.97 26.62
C GLY A 23 -8.68 37.76 26.24
N ALA A 24 -8.70 37.40 24.95
CA ALA A 24 -9.47 36.26 24.48
C ALA A 24 -8.93 34.93 25.01
N LEU A 25 -7.61 34.72 24.96
CA LEU A 25 -6.97 33.55 25.54
C LEU A 25 -7.14 33.48 27.06
N ALA A 26 -7.11 34.62 27.76
CA ALA A 26 -7.37 34.67 29.20
C ALA A 26 -8.80 34.23 29.53
N ALA A 27 -9.80 34.73 28.80
CA ALA A 27 -11.20 34.32 28.95
C ALA A 27 -11.39 32.82 28.64
N LEU A 28 -10.78 32.33 27.56
CA LEU A 28 -10.82 30.91 27.20
C LEU A 28 -10.20 30.02 28.27
N ASN A 29 -9.03 30.40 28.80
CA ASN A 29 -8.35 29.67 29.87
C ASN A 29 -9.11 29.74 31.22
N ALA A 30 -9.89 30.79 31.45
CA ALA A 30 -10.76 30.93 32.61
C ALA A 30 -12.09 30.17 32.48
N HIS A 31 -12.29 29.44 31.38
CA HIS A 31 -13.53 28.74 31.04
C HIS A 31 -14.74 29.67 30.82
N GLU A 32 -14.53 30.91 30.36
CA GLU A 32 -15.56 31.92 30.11
C GLU A 32 -15.70 32.28 28.61
N PRO A 33 -16.12 31.35 27.74
CA PRO A 33 -16.19 31.60 26.30
C PRO A 33 -17.27 32.62 25.90
N VAL A 34 -18.28 32.83 26.77
CA VAL A 34 -19.34 33.82 26.58
C VAL A 34 -18.78 35.25 26.48
N SER A 35 -17.66 35.53 27.13
CA SER A 35 -16.99 36.84 27.07
C SER A 35 -16.40 37.17 25.68
N LEU A 36 -16.42 36.21 24.74
CA LEU A 36 -16.02 36.42 23.34
C LEU A 36 -17.17 36.85 22.43
N LEU A 37 -18.43 36.74 22.89
CA LEU A 37 -19.57 37.11 22.07
C LEU A 37 -19.61 38.63 21.83
N GLY A 38 -20.05 39.03 20.64
CA GLY A 38 -20.02 40.41 20.17
C GLY A 38 -18.66 40.86 19.63
N LEU A 39 -17.61 40.05 19.73
CA LEU A 39 -16.34 40.33 19.04
C LEU A 39 -16.51 40.14 17.54
N ARG A 40 -15.87 41.03 16.79
CA ARG A 40 -15.72 40.87 15.35
C ARG A 40 -14.57 39.92 15.08
N GLU A 41 -14.72 39.06 14.08
CA GLU A 41 -13.57 38.34 13.54
C GLU A 41 -12.51 39.35 13.09
N ALA A 42 -11.26 38.98 13.30
CA ALA A 42 -10.15 39.90 13.08
C ALA A 42 -8.88 39.12 12.71
N GLN A 43 -7.78 39.86 12.57
CA GLN A 43 -6.48 39.29 12.23
C GLN A 43 -5.97 38.24 13.21
N TRP A 44 -6.45 38.26 14.47
CA TRP A 44 -5.99 37.37 15.53
C TRP A 44 -7.08 36.41 16.05
N ILE A 45 -8.33 36.48 15.56
CA ILE A 45 -9.43 35.59 15.99
C ILE A 45 -10.31 35.16 14.83
N ASP A 46 -10.66 33.88 14.81
CA ASP A 46 -11.55 33.24 13.84
C ASP A 46 -12.50 32.28 14.59
N ALA A 47 -13.77 32.24 14.21
CA ALA A 47 -14.79 31.40 14.83
C ALA A 47 -15.32 30.37 13.83
N LYS A 48 -15.46 29.13 14.27
CA LYS A 48 -16.06 28.03 13.51
C LYS A 48 -17.29 27.53 14.26
N GLY A 49 -18.44 27.48 13.59
CA GLY A 49 -19.69 27.01 14.19
C GLY A 49 -19.68 25.52 14.60
N GLY A 50 -18.77 24.72 14.05
CA GLY A 50 -18.63 23.30 14.37
C GLY A 50 -17.20 22.78 14.12
N PRO A 51 -16.89 21.56 14.61
CA PRO A 51 -15.56 21.00 14.51
C PRO A 51 -15.18 20.58 13.08
N TYR A 52 -13.89 20.71 12.76
CA TYR A 52 -13.33 20.21 11.51
C TYR A 52 -13.57 18.71 11.37
N ARG A 53 -14.14 18.27 10.24
CA ARG A 53 -14.40 16.85 9.98
C ARG A 53 -13.16 16.17 9.41
N LEU A 54 -12.23 15.78 10.27
CA LEU A 54 -10.89 15.29 9.89
C LEU A 54 -10.84 13.98 9.07
N ALA A 55 -11.98 13.33 8.83
CA ALA A 55 -12.12 12.23 7.88
C ALA A 55 -12.34 12.71 6.42
N ASP A 56 -12.74 13.97 6.24
CA ASP A 56 -12.88 14.63 4.95
C ASP A 56 -11.57 15.36 4.63
N PRO A 57 -10.86 14.99 3.54
CA PRO A 57 -9.64 15.66 3.12
C PRO A 57 -9.78 17.17 2.94
N LYS A 58 -10.96 17.66 2.54
CA LYS A 58 -11.20 19.10 2.35
C LYS A 58 -11.16 19.87 3.68
N GLU A 59 -11.63 19.26 4.75
CA GLU A 59 -11.64 19.86 6.08
C GLU A 59 -10.25 19.81 6.74
N VAL A 60 -9.42 18.83 6.33
CA VAL A 60 -7.99 18.81 6.68
C VAL A 60 -7.23 19.93 5.97
N GLU A 61 -7.52 20.16 4.68
CA GLU A 61 -6.97 21.29 3.92
C GLU A 61 -7.36 22.63 4.57
N GLU A 62 -8.61 22.78 4.98
CA GLU A 62 -9.12 23.99 5.64
C GLU A 62 -8.43 24.24 6.99
N LEU A 63 -8.30 23.21 7.84
CA LEU A 63 -7.56 23.31 9.10
C LEU A 63 -6.11 23.75 8.87
N ALA A 64 -5.42 23.12 7.90
CA ALA A 64 -4.02 23.45 7.61
C ALA A 64 -3.88 24.88 7.09
N LYS A 65 -4.80 25.32 6.22
CA LYS A 65 -4.86 26.69 5.69
C LYS A 65 -5.03 27.70 6.83
N ASP A 66 -6.02 27.51 7.69
CA ASP A 66 -6.36 28.47 8.75
C ASP A 66 -5.20 28.61 9.76
N VAL A 67 -4.62 27.49 10.20
CA VAL A 67 -3.49 27.49 11.15
C VAL A 67 -2.23 28.12 10.53
N ALA A 68 -1.92 27.81 9.27
CA ALA A 68 -0.79 28.41 8.58
C ALA A 68 -0.99 29.91 8.33
N ALA A 69 -2.22 30.35 8.05
CA ALA A 69 -2.56 31.77 7.90
C ALA A 69 -2.27 32.54 9.19
N PHE A 70 -2.67 32.02 10.35
CA PHE A 70 -2.34 32.62 11.65
C PHE A 70 -0.83 32.60 11.93
N ALA A 71 -0.14 31.51 11.61
CA ALA A 71 1.32 31.43 11.77
C ALA A 71 2.04 32.51 10.94
N ASN A 72 1.60 32.75 9.71
CA ASN A 72 2.12 33.83 8.84
C ASN A 72 1.61 35.23 9.24
N GLY A 73 0.49 35.31 9.97
CA GLY A 73 -0.19 36.55 10.34
C GLY A 73 0.17 37.13 11.71
N GLY A 74 1.18 36.58 12.39
CA GLY A 74 1.61 37.05 13.73
C GLY A 74 0.94 36.34 14.92
N GLY A 75 0.28 35.21 14.67
CA GLY A 75 -0.42 34.40 15.67
C GLY A 75 -1.89 34.77 15.83
N GLY A 76 -2.64 33.91 16.54
CA GLY A 76 -4.06 34.08 16.78
C GLY A 76 -4.72 32.88 17.42
N VAL A 77 -6.05 32.91 17.49
CA VAL A 77 -6.87 31.84 18.07
C VAL A 77 -8.04 31.50 17.15
N ILE A 78 -8.23 30.21 16.89
CA ILE A 78 -9.43 29.67 16.23
C ILE A 78 -10.33 29.12 17.32
N VAL A 79 -11.58 29.57 17.40
CA VAL A 79 -12.56 29.12 18.41
C VAL A 79 -13.64 28.30 17.72
N ILE A 80 -13.80 27.05 18.14
CA ILE A 80 -14.70 26.06 17.55
C ILE A 80 -15.89 25.87 18.49
N GLY A 81 -17.10 26.05 17.96
CA GLY A 81 -18.35 26.00 18.70
C GLY A 81 -19.04 27.35 18.89
N ILE A 82 -18.63 28.39 18.15
CA ILE A 82 -19.28 29.70 18.14
C ILE A 82 -19.78 29.98 16.74
N ALA A 83 -21.07 30.28 16.62
CA ALA A 83 -21.66 30.74 15.35
C ALA A 83 -21.44 32.25 15.18
N THR A 84 -21.24 32.67 13.95
CA THR A 84 -21.11 34.07 13.59
C THR A 84 -22.39 34.58 12.92
N ARG A 85 -22.59 35.90 12.99
CA ARG A 85 -23.59 36.64 12.21
C ARG A 85 -22.92 37.76 11.44
N LEU A 86 -23.43 38.06 10.25
CA LEU A 86 -22.90 39.15 9.44
C LEU A 86 -23.46 40.50 9.91
N GLU A 87 -22.60 41.46 10.24
CA GLU A 87 -22.98 42.81 10.63
C GLU A 87 -22.08 43.86 9.94
N TYR A 88 -22.66 44.60 8.98
CA TYR A 88 -21.94 45.57 8.14
C TYR A 88 -20.73 44.96 7.40
N ASP A 89 -20.96 43.80 6.76
CA ASP A 89 -19.96 43.01 6.01
C ASP A 89 -18.82 42.43 6.86
N GLU A 90 -18.93 42.45 8.18
CA GLU A 90 -17.98 41.81 9.11
C GLU A 90 -18.67 40.69 9.89
N GLU A 91 -17.97 39.56 10.10
CA GLU A 91 -18.48 38.48 10.92
C GLU A 91 -18.34 38.81 12.41
N VAL A 92 -19.44 38.70 13.16
CA VAL A 92 -19.51 38.95 14.60
C VAL A 92 -19.87 37.65 15.30
N LEU A 93 -19.10 37.26 16.32
CA LEU A 93 -19.37 36.11 17.17
C LEU A 93 -20.73 36.32 17.87
N ASP A 94 -21.71 35.48 17.58
CA ASP A 94 -23.12 35.71 17.93
C ASP A 94 -23.53 34.90 19.17
N HIS A 95 -23.52 33.57 19.05
CA HIS A 95 -23.91 32.66 20.12
C HIS A 95 -23.08 31.38 20.11
N ILE A 96 -23.02 30.73 21.27
CA ILE A 96 -22.33 29.44 21.45
C ILE A 96 -23.23 28.32 20.94
N VAL A 97 -22.71 27.52 20.01
CA VAL A 97 -23.35 26.29 19.49
C VAL A 97 -23.06 25.11 20.41
N GLY A 98 -21.86 25.10 21.02
CA GLY A 98 -21.38 24.00 21.84
C GLY A 98 -20.78 22.87 21.00
N VAL A 99 -19.74 22.23 21.53
CA VAL A 99 -19.00 21.14 20.90
C VAL A 99 -18.91 19.98 21.87
N ASP A 100 -19.32 18.81 21.40
CA ASP A 100 -19.10 17.55 22.12
C ASP A 100 -17.61 17.17 22.04
N PRO A 101 -16.90 17.01 23.19
CA PRO A 101 -15.51 16.57 23.20
C PRO A 101 -15.22 15.29 22.43
N ALA A 102 -16.19 14.38 22.32
CA ALA A 102 -16.03 13.15 21.55
C ALA A 102 -15.88 13.39 20.04
N THR A 103 -16.30 14.56 19.54
CA THR A 103 -16.24 14.93 18.12
C THR A 103 -14.94 15.64 17.71
N VAL A 104 -14.10 16.03 18.68
CA VAL A 104 -12.82 16.71 18.45
C VAL A 104 -11.67 15.82 18.90
N ASN A 105 -10.93 15.27 17.94
CA ASN A 105 -9.72 14.52 18.22
C ASN A 105 -8.50 15.46 18.25
N VAL A 106 -8.14 15.91 19.45
CA VAL A 106 -7.03 16.85 19.69
C VAL A 106 -5.69 16.33 19.15
N ASP A 107 -5.40 15.04 19.33
CA ASP A 107 -4.15 14.45 18.87
C ASP A 107 -4.09 14.34 17.35
N GLN A 108 -5.23 14.07 16.71
CA GLN A 108 -5.33 14.07 15.26
C GLN A 108 -5.12 15.48 14.69
N ILE A 109 -5.71 16.52 15.29
CA ILE A 109 -5.48 17.93 14.90
C ILE A 109 -3.99 18.26 14.94
N ARG A 110 -3.30 17.94 16.05
CA ARG A 110 -1.86 18.19 16.21
C ARG A 110 -1.03 17.45 15.17
N LYS A 111 -1.35 16.18 14.91
CA LYS A 111 -0.65 15.36 13.89
C LYS A 111 -0.83 15.94 12.49
N LEU A 112 -2.06 16.34 12.14
CA LEU A 112 -2.36 16.92 10.84
C LEU A 112 -1.67 18.27 10.63
N ILE A 113 -1.63 19.14 11.63
CA ILE A 113 -0.89 20.41 11.59
C ILE A 113 0.59 20.16 11.26
N ARG A 114 1.24 19.19 11.94
CA ARG A 114 2.65 18.84 11.70
C ARG A 114 2.88 18.21 10.32
N GLN A 115 1.90 17.45 9.81
CA GLN A 115 2.00 16.76 8.54
C GLN A 115 1.74 17.68 7.34
N TRP A 116 0.83 18.65 7.47
CA TRP A 116 0.32 19.45 6.37
C TRP A 116 0.90 20.86 6.28
N ILE A 117 1.58 21.34 7.32
CA ILE A 117 2.19 22.68 7.32
C ILE A 117 3.70 22.53 7.41
N THR A 118 4.42 23.20 6.51
CA THR A 118 5.89 23.17 6.43
C THR A 118 6.46 24.59 6.55
N PRO A 119 7.38 24.85 7.50
CA PRO A 119 7.67 24.02 8.67
C PRO A 119 6.44 23.92 9.60
N ALA A 120 6.41 22.96 10.51
CA ALA A 120 5.31 22.89 11.48
C ALA A 120 5.35 24.11 12.44
N PRO A 121 4.24 24.85 12.64
CA PRO A 121 4.20 25.95 13.59
C PRO A 121 4.50 25.49 15.02
N ARG A 122 5.38 26.22 15.73
CA ARG A 122 5.81 25.87 17.08
C ARG A 122 4.78 26.35 18.12
N GLY A 123 4.62 25.58 19.19
CA GLY A 123 3.82 25.98 20.36
C GLY A 123 2.30 26.00 20.16
N VAL A 124 1.78 25.44 19.05
CA VAL A 124 0.32 25.37 18.81
C VAL A 124 -0.35 24.54 19.90
N ARG A 125 -1.36 25.12 20.55
CA ARG A 125 -2.09 24.52 21.67
C ARG A 125 -3.55 24.34 21.31
N VAL A 126 -4.09 23.17 21.59
CA VAL A 126 -5.53 22.90 21.49
C VAL A 126 -6.08 22.73 22.89
N GLY A 127 -7.13 23.48 23.22
CA GLY A 127 -7.72 23.53 24.56
C GLY A 127 -9.25 23.56 24.53
N TRP A 128 -9.85 23.56 25.73
CA TRP A 128 -11.29 23.56 25.95
C TRP A 128 -11.69 24.70 26.90
N SER A 129 -12.85 25.31 26.66
CA SER A 129 -13.43 26.37 27.49
C SER A 129 -14.95 26.18 27.63
N GLY A 130 -15.55 26.63 28.73
CA GLY A 130 -16.99 26.54 28.97
C GLY A 130 -17.48 25.28 29.71
N ALA A 131 -18.72 25.35 30.20
CA ALA A 131 -19.42 24.28 30.90
C ALA A 131 -20.15 23.32 29.94
N ASP A 132 -20.74 22.24 30.47
CA ASP A 132 -21.51 21.28 29.66
C ASP A 132 -22.69 21.97 28.96
N GLY A 133 -22.81 21.80 27.63
CA GLY A 133 -23.81 22.47 26.79
C GLY A 133 -23.35 23.79 26.14
N GLU A 134 -22.32 24.44 26.69
CA GLU A 134 -21.73 25.69 26.17
C GLU A 134 -20.21 25.55 25.92
N ARG A 135 -19.74 24.30 25.82
CA ARG A 135 -18.32 23.98 25.69
C ARG A 135 -17.81 24.30 24.29
N VAL A 136 -16.68 24.99 24.20
CA VAL A 136 -15.98 25.29 22.95
C VAL A 136 -14.57 24.70 22.97
N ALA A 137 -14.07 24.31 21.81
CA ALA A 137 -12.65 24.00 21.63
C ALA A 137 -11.94 25.24 21.08
N PHE A 138 -10.64 25.39 21.34
CA PHE A 138 -9.86 26.45 20.71
C PHE A 138 -8.48 25.96 20.28
N ILE A 139 -7.96 26.53 19.21
CA ILE A 139 -6.60 26.32 18.69
C ILE A 139 -5.87 27.65 18.81
N ASP A 140 -4.94 27.71 19.75
CA ASP A 140 -4.05 28.84 20.02
C ASP A 140 -2.76 28.66 19.20
N VAL A 141 -2.55 29.56 18.24
CA VAL A 141 -1.39 29.60 17.36
C VAL A 141 -0.52 30.78 17.80
N PRO A 142 0.58 30.56 18.53
CA PRO A 142 1.41 31.66 19.00
C PRO A 142 2.13 32.35 17.83
N ALA A 143 2.55 33.59 18.05
CA ALA A 143 3.38 34.32 17.10
C ALA A 143 4.65 33.52 16.76
N GLN A 144 4.92 33.36 15.47
CA GLN A 144 6.10 32.66 14.97
C GLN A 144 7.21 33.67 14.63
N ALA A 145 8.43 33.17 14.40
CA ALA A 145 9.53 34.02 13.97
C ALA A 145 9.22 34.64 12.60
N GLY A 146 9.36 35.97 12.49
CA GLY A 146 8.96 36.73 11.30
C GLY A 146 9.83 36.52 10.05
N ASP A 147 10.87 35.69 10.16
CA ASP A 147 11.75 35.27 9.06
C ASP A 147 11.32 33.93 8.44
N THR A 148 10.27 33.30 8.96
CA THR A 148 9.82 31.97 8.55
C THR A 148 8.45 32.05 7.88
N LEU A 149 8.36 31.53 6.66
CA LEU A 149 7.08 31.34 5.97
C LEU A 149 6.54 29.93 6.19
N PHE A 150 5.26 29.84 6.52
CA PHE A 150 4.53 28.60 6.71
C PHE A 150 3.73 28.29 5.45
N VAL A 151 4.03 27.16 4.82
CA VAL A 151 3.41 26.75 3.55
C VAL A 151 2.56 25.51 3.73
N VAL A 152 1.55 25.38 2.88
CA VAL A 152 0.68 24.19 2.79
C VAL A 152 0.71 23.62 1.37
N PRO A 153 0.34 22.35 1.19
CA PRO A 153 0.09 21.76 -0.13
C PRO A 153 -0.93 22.61 -0.91
N ALA A 154 -0.67 22.87 -2.20
CA ALA A 154 -1.61 23.64 -3.00
C ALA A 154 -2.96 22.88 -3.15
N PRO A 155 -4.12 23.56 -3.03
CA PRO A 155 -5.41 22.91 -3.22
C PRO A 155 -5.54 22.36 -4.65
N VAL A 156 -5.67 21.04 -4.82
CA VAL A 156 -5.73 20.38 -6.14
C VAL A 156 -7.16 20.13 -6.63
N GLY A 157 -8.18 20.53 -5.86
CA GLY A 157 -9.60 20.40 -6.23
C GLY A 157 -10.10 18.95 -6.35
N LYS A 158 -9.31 17.95 -5.94
CA LYS A 158 -9.69 16.53 -5.85
C LYS A 158 -9.21 15.95 -4.51
N PRO A 159 -10.01 15.12 -3.83
CA PRO A 159 -9.59 14.47 -2.58
C PRO A 159 -8.38 13.55 -2.83
N GLY A 160 -7.27 13.76 -2.13
CA GLY A 160 -6.07 12.95 -2.28
C GLY A 160 -4.89 13.46 -1.45
N SER A 161 -3.86 12.62 -1.29
CA SER A 161 -2.66 12.94 -0.53
C SER A 161 -1.96 14.20 -1.07
N PRO A 162 -1.38 15.04 -0.18
CA PRO A 162 -0.75 16.28 -0.59
C PRO A 162 0.39 16.02 -1.57
N ARG A 163 0.39 16.74 -2.69
CA ARG A 163 1.50 16.64 -3.64
C ARG A 163 2.67 17.48 -3.12
N THR A 164 3.84 16.86 -2.98
CA THR A 164 5.06 17.51 -2.48
C THR A 164 5.69 18.48 -3.50
N ASP A 165 5.18 18.53 -4.74
CA ASP A 165 5.67 19.38 -5.82
C ASP A 165 4.91 20.72 -5.95
N THR A 166 3.89 20.96 -5.12
CA THR A 166 3.06 22.17 -5.17
C THR A 166 2.88 22.79 -3.79
N VAL A 167 3.23 24.07 -3.65
CA VAL A 167 3.10 24.84 -2.39
C VAL A 167 2.19 26.05 -2.56
N ALA A 168 1.43 26.35 -1.53
CA ALA A 168 0.66 27.57 -1.37
C ALA A 168 1.01 28.23 -0.02
N VAL A 169 1.00 29.56 0.03
CA VAL A 169 1.31 30.32 1.24
C VAL A 169 0.05 31.08 1.65
N PRO A 170 -0.69 30.61 2.67
CA PRO A 170 -1.86 31.33 3.16
C PRO A 170 -1.43 32.52 4.01
N MET A 171 -1.99 33.69 3.73
CA MET A 171 -1.72 34.93 4.44
C MET A 171 -3.02 35.42 5.07
N ARG A 172 -2.96 35.76 6.36
CA ARG A 172 -4.09 36.37 7.07
C ARG A 172 -4.03 37.89 6.91
N ASP A 173 -5.12 38.47 6.43
CA ASP A 173 -5.31 39.92 6.31
C ASP A 173 -6.74 40.28 6.77
N GLY A 174 -6.82 40.95 7.92
CA GLY A 174 -8.10 41.14 8.62
C GLY A 174 -8.75 39.81 9.02
N ASP A 175 -10.05 39.68 8.77
CA ASP A 175 -10.83 38.44 8.95
C ASP A 175 -10.64 37.46 7.77
N SER A 176 -9.99 37.87 6.69
CA SER A 176 -9.83 37.06 5.49
C SER A 176 -8.48 36.32 5.43
N THR A 177 -8.50 35.12 4.83
CA THR A 177 -7.29 34.40 4.44
C THR A 177 -7.18 34.40 2.91
N HIS A 178 -6.08 34.93 2.38
CA HIS A 178 -5.79 34.92 0.95
C HIS A 178 -4.51 34.13 0.64
N TRP A 179 -4.34 33.71 -0.61
CA TRP A 179 -3.13 33.04 -1.05
C TRP A 179 -2.10 34.05 -1.53
N LEU A 180 -0.86 33.93 -1.08
CA LEU A 180 0.23 34.72 -1.61
C LEU A 180 0.33 34.51 -3.14
N PRO A 181 0.31 35.57 -3.95
CA PRO A 181 0.34 35.43 -5.41
C PRO A 181 1.59 34.70 -5.90
N ARG A 182 1.45 33.92 -6.98
CA ARG A 182 2.58 33.21 -7.62
C ARG A 182 3.75 34.14 -7.95
N THR A 183 3.47 35.39 -8.32
CA THR A 183 4.47 36.42 -8.61
C THR A 183 5.29 36.78 -7.37
N GLU A 184 4.65 36.87 -6.21
CA GLU A 184 5.32 37.21 -4.94
C GLU A 184 6.12 36.01 -4.42
N ILE A 185 5.57 34.79 -4.50
CA ILE A 185 6.31 33.55 -4.23
C ILE A 185 7.57 33.48 -5.12
N GLN A 186 7.43 33.76 -6.41
CA GLN A 186 8.55 33.77 -7.35
C GLN A 186 9.57 34.88 -7.02
N GLN A 187 9.13 36.06 -6.59
CA GLN A 187 10.00 37.17 -6.19
C GLN A 187 10.80 36.82 -4.93
N LEU A 188 10.16 36.20 -3.93
CA LEU A 188 10.80 35.72 -2.71
C LEU A 188 11.83 34.62 -3.02
N LEU A 189 11.47 33.63 -3.83
CA LEU A 189 12.39 32.60 -4.29
C LEU A 189 13.57 33.20 -5.07
N SER A 190 13.30 34.16 -5.95
CA SER A 190 14.36 34.85 -6.71
C SER A 190 15.25 35.71 -5.83
N ALA A 191 14.71 36.30 -4.76
CA ALA A 191 15.50 37.05 -3.79
C ALA A 191 16.45 36.11 -3.03
N GLY A 192 15.95 34.94 -2.59
CA GLY A 192 16.78 33.88 -2.04
C GLY A 192 17.88 33.45 -3.01
N VAL A 193 17.53 33.12 -4.26
CA VAL A 193 18.48 32.73 -5.31
C VAL A 193 19.49 33.83 -5.63
N ARG A 194 19.11 35.11 -5.58
CA ARG A 194 20.06 36.22 -5.76
C ARG A 194 21.02 36.35 -4.58
N ALA A 195 20.56 36.07 -3.37
CA ALA A 195 21.36 36.14 -2.16
C ALA A 195 22.32 34.95 -2.00
N SER A 196 21.90 33.74 -2.37
CA SER A 196 22.65 32.50 -2.15
C SER A 196 23.10 31.76 -3.43
N GLY A 197 22.72 32.25 -4.61
CA GLY A 197 22.89 31.55 -5.89
C GLY A 197 21.78 30.52 -6.16
N MET A 198 21.67 30.03 -7.41
CA MET A 198 20.82 28.86 -7.67
C MET A 198 21.45 27.64 -6.98
N PRO A 199 20.73 26.92 -6.12
CA PRO A 199 21.29 25.76 -5.45
C PRO A 199 21.62 24.68 -6.49
N THR A 200 22.85 24.18 -6.49
CA THR A 200 23.14 22.87 -7.09
C THR A 200 22.43 21.79 -6.25
N ALA A 201 22.20 20.59 -6.79
CA ALA A 201 21.60 19.50 -5.99
C ALA A 201 22.37 19.26 -4.67
N GLN A 202 23.69 19.39 -4.73
CA GLN A 202 24.59 19.28 -3.57
C GLN A 202 24.45 20.45 -2.59
N ALA A 203 24.32 21.68 -3.09
CA ALA A 203 24.07 22.86 -2.26
C ALA A 203 22.64 22.86 -1.66
N LEU A 204 21.66 22.24 -2.33
CA LEU A 204 20.30 22.08 -1.80
C LEU A 204 20.28 21.07 -0.65
N THR A 205 21.02 19.96 -0.78
CA THR A 205 21.24 19.00 0.33
C THR A 205 21.96 19.66 1.50
N GLU A 206 22.94 20.51 1.22
CA GLU A 206 23.66 21.30 2.22
C GLU A 206 22.75 22.32 2.94
N LEU A 207 21.92 23.04 2.19
CA LEU A 207 20.97 24.02 2.72
C LEU A 207 19.87 23.37 3.55
N VAL A 208 19.37 22.20 3.14
CA VAL A 208 18.44 21.40 3.94
C VAL A 208 19.10 20.94 5.24
N ARG A 209 20.37 20.53 5.18
CA ARG A 209 21.17 20.16 6.36
C ARG A 209 21.44 21.36 7.27
N GLN A 210 21.72 22.53 6.70
CA GLN A 210 22.02 23.74 7.44
C GLN A 210 20.76 24.36 8.07
N ALA A 211 19.63 24.38 7.36
CA ALA A 211 18.32 24.77 7.89
C ALA A 211 17.83 23.82 8.99
N ALA A 212 18.15 22.53 8.90
CA ALA A 212 17.93 21.58 9.99
C ALA A 212 18.83 21.85 11.21
N SER A 213 20.03 22.41 11.01
CA SER A 213 20.96 22.78 12.10
C SER A 213 20.67 24.16 12.72
N GLU A 214 20.13 25.10 11.95
CA GLU A 214 19.81 26.49 12.36
C GLU A 214 18.49 26.58 13.14
N ALA A 215 17.71 25.51 13.22
CA ALA A 215 16.47 25.40 14.00
C ALA A 215 16.63 25.58 15.53
N GLY A 216 17.85 25.89 16.01
CA GLY A 216 18.18 26.26 17.38
C GLY A 216 18.43 25.06 18.29
N PRO A 217 19.47 25.09 19.16
CA PRO A 217 19.75 24.04 20.12
C PRO A 217 18.92 24.26 21.40
N ASP A 218 17.67 23.81 21.40
CA ASP A 218 16.98 23.49 22.65
C ASP A 218 17.18 22.00 22.91
N GLY A 219 18.10 21.67 23.84
CA GLY A 219 18.34 20.34 24.39
C GLY A 219 18.45 19.23 23.35
N GLY A 220 19.68 18.90 22.90
CA GLY A 220 19.92 17.84 21.91
C GLY A 220 18.99 16.64 22.13
N LEU A 221 18.19 16.35 21.09
CA LEU A 221 17.15 15.32 21.11
C LEU A 221 17.70 14.06 21.75
N ARG A 222 17.00 13.54 22.76
CA ARG A 222 17.44 12.35 23.49
C ARG A 222 16.95 11.10 22.80
N VAL A 223 17.70 10.01 22.97
CA VAL A 223 17.23 8.69 22.53
C VAL A 223 15.94 8.34 23.27
N GLY A 224 14.88 8.05 22.51
CA GLY A 224 13.54 7.75 22.99
C GLY A 224 12.64 8.97 23.26
N GLU A 225 13.15 10.19 23.07
CA GLU A 225 12.35 11.42 23.20
C GLU A 225 11.20 11.43 22.18
N GLY A 226 9.95 11.55 22.64
CA GLY A 226 8.75 11.37 21.81
C GLY A 226 7.93 10.12 22.18
N LEU A 227 8.55 9.14 22.85
CA LEU A 227 7.90 7.95 23.41
C LEU A 227 8.29 7.75 24.88
N PRO A 228 7.71 8.52 25.83
CA PRO A 228 8.11 8.49 27.24
C PRO A 228 8.06 7.08 27.86
N ASP A 229 7.06 6.29 27.51
CA ASP A 229 6.87 4.93 28.05
C ASP A 229 7.93 3.93 27.56
N ARG A 230 8.66 4.27 26.49
CA ARG A 230 9.70 3.41 25.89
C ARG A 230 11.09 4.06 25.88
N GLU A 231 11.24 5.26 26.43
CA GLU A 231 12.50 6.01 26.43
C GLU A 231 13.66 5.20 27.04
N ARG A 232 13.40 4.50 28.14
CA ARG A 232 14.40 3.67 28.84
C ARG A 232 14.85 2.48 27.99
N GLU A 233 13.92 1.81 27.33
CA GLU A 233 14.22 0.66 26.47
C GLU A 233 15.04 1.11 25.26
N MET A 234 14.63 2.22 24.62
CA MET A 234 15.34 2.78 23.46
C MET A 234 16.77 3.20 23.82
N ARG A 235 16.98 3.81 25.00
CA ARG A 235 18.33 4.16 25.46
C ARG A 235 19.21 2.93 25.67
N ALA A 236 18.68 1.89 26.33
CA ALA A 236 19.40 0.64 26.53
C ALA A 236 19.74 -0.07 25.20
N ALA A 237 18.85 0.02 24.21
CA ALA A 237 19.07 -0.49 22.86
C ALA A 237 20.15 0.30 22.11
N TYR A 238 20.14 1.63 22.23
CA TYR A 238 21.16 2.49 21.65
C TYR A 238 22.56 2.20 22.22
N GLU A 239 22.67 2.04 23.53
CA GLU A 239 23.93 1.68 24.20
C GLU A 239 24.47 0.32 23.72
N GLN A 240 23.58 -0.66 23.53
CA GLN A 240 23.93 -1.98 23.00
C GLN A 240 24.45 -1.95 21.56
N LEU A 241 24.08 -0.93 20.77
CA LEU A 241 24.44 -0.77 19.37
C LEU A 241 25.49 0.34 19.15
N ALA A 242 26.05 0.92 20.21
CA ALA A 242 26.95 2.07 20.11
C ALA A 242 28.20 1.80 19.25
N GLU A 243 28.69 0.56 19.25
CA GLU A 243 29.85 0.14 18.43
C GLU A 243 29.58 0.22 16.92
N ALA A 244 28.33 0.34 16.50
CA ALA A 244 27.95 0.51 15.09
C ALA A 244 28.22 1.92 14.54
N GLY A 245 28.69 2.86 15.37
CA GLY A 245 28.90 4.26 14.97
C GLY A 245 27.57 5.04 14.88
N LEU A 246 26.62 4.71 15.75
CA LEU A 246 25.37 5.46 15.89
C LEU A 246 25.69 6.89 16.35
N GLY A 247 25.23 7.89 15.61
CA GLY A 247 25.36 9.30 15.97
C GLY A 247 24.20 9.79 16.84
N GLN A 248 24.06 11.11 16.94
CA GLN A 248 23.00 11.74 17.73
C GLN A 248 21.62 11.56 17.09
N PRO A 249 20.53 11.57 17.86
CA PRO A 249 19.17 11.56 17.31
C PRO A 249 18.92 12.69 16.32
N ALA A 250 18.37 12.32 15.16
CA ALA A 250 18.00 13.24 14.08
C ALA A 250 16.51 13.67 14.17
N GLY A 251 15.74 13.04 15.05
CA GLY A 251 14.31 13.32 15.26
C GLY A 251 13.78 12.70 16.56
N GLU A 252 12.55 13.08 16.92
CA GLU A 252 11.78 12.41 17.98
C GLU A 252 11.54 10.93 17.61
N ALA A 253 11.59 10.06 18.61
CA ALA A 253 11.14 8.68 18.51
C ALA A 253 9.63 8.62 18.23
N TRP A 254 9.24 7.65 17.42
CA TRP A 254 7.87 7.47 16.96
C TRP A 254 7.48 6.00 16.90
N SER A 255 6.18 5.71 16.92
CA SER A 255 5.66 4.35 16.93
C SER A 255 5.07 3.94 15.59
N GLN A 256 5.29 2.68 15.23
CA GLN A 256 4.64 2.01 14.10
C GLN A 256 4.10 0.67 14.60
N GLY A 257 2.80 0.62 14.86
CA GLY A 257 2.20 -0.53 15.55
C GLY A 257 2.84 -0.72 16.93
N ALA A 258 3.39 -1.90 17.19
CA ALA A 258 4.09 -2.23 18.44
C ALA A 258 5.58 -1.82 18.46
N ALA A 259 6.12 -1.34 17.33
CA ALA A 259 7.52 -0.98 17.23
C ALA A 259 7.77 0.47 17.63
N ALA A 260 8.92 0.71 18.27
CA ALA A 260 9.45 2.03 18.55
C ALA A 260 10.66 2.29 17.63
N LEU A 261 10.66 3.43 16.97
CA LEU A 261 11.58 3.79 15.90
C LEU A 261 12.17 5.18 16.18
N GLN A 262 13.44 5.41 15.86
CA GLN A 262 14.03 6.74 15.90
C GLN A 262 15.13 6.90 14.87
N ASP A 263 15.09 8.00 14.12
CA ASP A 263 16.13 8.37 13.16
C ASP A 263 17.34 8.94 13.90
N LEU A 264 18.53 8.51 13.51
CA LEU A 264 19.82 8.91 14.06
C LEU A 264 20.73 9.41 12.95
N HIS A 265 21.55 10.41 13.23
CA HIS A 265 22.70 10.74 12.39
C HIS A 265 23.76 9.63 12.46
N HIS A 266 24.70 9.64 11.52
CA HIS A 266 25.92 8.86 11.65
C HIS A 266 26.93 9.64 12.51
N GLU A 267 27.81 8.94 13.25
CA GLU A 267 28.85 9.61 14.06
C GLU A 267 29.84 10.41 13.20
N ARG A 268 30.13 9.91 11.99
CA ARG A 268 30.95 10.56 10.98
C ARG A 268 30.10 11.35 9.98
N ASP A 269 30.43 12.62 9.78
CA ASP A 269 29.81 13.46 8.76
C ASP A 269 29.98 12.89 7.35
N GLY A 270 28.90 12.93 6.56
CA GLY A 270 28.87 12.45 5.17
C GLY A 270 28.55 10.97 5.00
N GLU A 271 28.55 10.19 6.08
CA GLU A 271 28.08 8.80 6.08
C GLU A 271 26.54 8.73 6.25
N PRO A 272 25.88 7.66 5.75
CA PRO A 272 24.45 7.50 5.90
C PRO A 272 24.04 7.33 7.38
N GLY A 273 22.99 8.04 7.79
CA GLY A 273 22.41 7.89 9.13
C GLY A 273 21.79 6.51 9.39
N TRP A 274 21.17 6.36 10.55
CA TRP A 274 20.60 5.10 11.01
C TRP A 274 19.14 5.27 11.43
N VAL A 275 18.42 4.16 11.47
CA VAL A 275 17.13 4.05 12.14
C VAL A 275 17.26 2.99 13.22
N LEU A 276 17.09 3.40 14.47
CA LEU A 276 17.02 2.50 15.62
C LEU A 276 15.62 1.90 15.69
N CYS A 277 15.53 0.58 15.71
CA CYS A 277 14.29 -0.18 15.70
C CYS A 277 14.19 -1.09 16.92
N LEU A 278 13.11 -0.94 17.70
CA LEU A 278 12.76 -1.82 18.81
C LEU A 278 11.41 -2.48 18.57
N VAL A 279 11.42 -3.78 18.37
CA VAL A 279 10.22 -4.61 18.22
C VAL A 279 10.13 -5.57 19.41
N ALA A 280 8.96 -5.67 20.02
CA ALA A 280 8.75 -6.57 21.15
C ALA A 280 9.08 -8.02 20.76
N GLY A 281 9.88 -8.70 21.59
CA GLY A 281 10.30 -10.09 21.35
C GLY A 281 11.50 -10.27 20.42
N PHE A 282 12.10 -9.19 19.91
CA PHE A 282 13.30 -9.23 19.08
C PHE A 282 14.44 -8.41 19.69
N PRO A 283 15.71 -8.77 19.42
CA PRO A 283 16.85 -7.95 19.83
C PRO A 283 16.81 -6.56 19.14
N PRO A 284 17.42 -5.53 19.76
CA PRO A 284 17.54 -4.21 19.14
C PRO A 284 18.21 -4.24 17.77
N LEU A 285 17.74 -3.38 16.87
CA LEU A 285 18.22 -3.30 15.50
C LEU A 285 18.59 -1.86 15.11
N ALA A 286 19.71 -1.67 14.43
CA ALA A 286 20.01 -0.45 13.70
C ALA A 286 20.03 -0.70 12.18
N VAL A 287 19.30 0.11 11.42
CA VAL A 287 19.20 -0.02 9.96
C VAL A 287 19.78 1.22 9.30
N ALA A 288 20.75 1.06 8.41
CA ALA A 288 21.30 2.19 7.66
C ALA A 288 20.18 2.87 6.85
N ALA A 289 20.14 4.20 6.89
CA ALA A 289 19.06 5.00 6.30
C ALA A 289 18.76 4.65 4.83
N PRO A 290 19.74 4.42 3.93
CA PRO A 290 19.45 4.01 2.55
C PRO A 290 18.68 2.69 2.44
N VAL A 291 18.96 1.73 3.33
CA VAL A 291 18.27 0.44 3.37
C VAL A 291 16.89 0.60 3.99
N TRP A 292 16.76 1.42 5.03
CA TRP A 292 15.46 1.78 5.62
C TRP A 292 14.53 2.44 4.59
N GLN A 293 15.05 3.40 3.82
CA GLN A 293 14.29 4.03 2.73
C GLN A 293 13.86 3.02 1.67
N ALA A 294 14.69 2.01 1.38
CA ALA A 294 14.29 0.94 0.47
C ALA A 294 13.14 0.07 1.02
N VAL A 295 13.12 -0.21 2.33
CA VAL A 295 12.01 -0.91 3.00
C VAL A 295 10.73 -0.08 2.86
N VAL A 296 10.79 1.21 3.21
CA VAL A 296 9.64 2.13 3.14
C VAL A 296 9.15 2.29 1.69
N GLU A 297 10.06 2.44 0.73
CA GLU A 297 9.70 2.62 -0.68
C GLU A 297 8.99 1.40 -1.25
N ALA A 298 9.47 0.19 -0.92
CA ALA A 298 8.85 -1.04 -1.40
C ALA A 298 7.40 -1.22 -0.89
N GLY A 299 7.07 -0.72 0.31
CA GLY A 299 5.70 -0.73 0.85
C GLY A 299 4.83 0.45 0.40
N ARG A 300 5.39 1.50 -0.24
CA ARG A 300 4.70 2.78 -0.49
C ARG A 300 3.42 2.64 -1.30
N HIS A 301 3.37 1.67 -2.20
CA HIS A 301 2.24 1.49 -3.11
C HIS A 301 1.13 0.58 -2.57
N ALA A 302 1.20 0.16 -1.31
CA ALA A 302 0.14 -0.60 -0.68
C ALA A 302 -1.12 0.28 -0.47
N PRO A 303 -2.27 -0.11 -1.02
CA PRO A 303 -3.47 0.73 -0.95
C PRO A 303 -4.04 0.80 0.47
N GLY A 304 -4.22 2.02 0.98
CA GLY A 304 -4.95 2.29 2.23
C GLY A 304 -4.20 1.94 3.52
N GLN A 305 -2.88 1.74 3.47
CA GLN A 305 -2.05 1.39 4.63
C GLN A 305 -0.74 2.19 4.63
N SER A 306 -0.08 2.33 5.80
CA SER A 306 1.28 2.87 5.83
C SER A 306 2.26 1.87 5.22
N PRO A 307 3.40 2.31 4.66
CA PRO A 307 4.33 1.41 3.98
C PRO A 307 4.82 0.26 4.88
N LEU A 308 5.12 0.57 6.13
CA LEU A 308 5.57 -0.40 7.13
C LEU A 308 4.45 -1.31 7.63
N ALA A 309 3.19 -0.86 7.64
CA ALA A 309 2.06 -1.74 7.93
C ALA A 309 1.85 -2.78 6.81
N ALA A 310 2.24 -2.46 5.58
CA ALA A 310 2.16 -3.36 4.44
C ALA A 310 3.34 -4.33 4.41
N ILE A 311 4.57 -3.82 4.33
CA ILE A 311 5.78 -4.63 4.13
C ILE A 311 6.36 -5.21 5.42
N GLY A 312 6.00 -4.64 6.56
CA GLY A 312 6.56 -5.00 7.86
C GLY A 312 7.87 -4.31 8.20
N LEU A 313 8.47 -4.77 9.29
CA LEU A 313 9.76 -4.31 9.80
C LEU A 313 10.86 -5.34 9.50
N PRO A 314 12.13 -4.92 9.41
CA PRO A 314 13.22 -5.85 9.25
C PRO A 314 13.27 -6.88 10.38
N ARG A 315 13.46 -8.15 9.99
CA ARG A 315 13.46 -9.31 10.89
C ARG A 315 14.87 -9.87 11.04
N PRO A 316 15.32 -10.18 12.27
CA PRO A 316 16.63 -10.79 12.48
C PRO A 316 16.76 -12.14 11.76
N PRO A 317 17.97 -12.49 11.30
CA PRO A 317 18.25 -13.85 10.87
C PRO A 317 17.88 -14.85 11.97
N GLU A 318 17.40 -16.04 11.58
CA GLU A 318 17.01 -17.06 12.55
C GLU A 318 18.17 -17.40 13.51
N GLY A 319 17.85 -17.50 14.81
CA GLY A 319 18.84 -17.77 15.86
C GLY A 319 19.66 -16.55 16.31
N THR A 320 19.34 -15.34 15.84
CA THR A 320 19.99 -14.12 16.33
C THR A 320 19.33 -13.64 17.62
N ASP A 321 20.02 -13.82 18.73
CA ASP A 321 19.59 -13.35 20.06
C ASP A 321 20.34 -12.08 20.52
N THR A 322 21.25 -11.56 19.69
CA THR A 322 22.06 -10.38 19.98
C THR A 322 21.62 -9.17 19.15
N PRO A 323 21.93 -7.93 19.60
CA PRO A 323 21.73 -6.72 18.82
C PRO A 323 22.33 -6.85 17.41
N TRP A 324 21.65 -6.30 16.42
CA TRP A 324 21.98 -6.49 15.01
C TRP A 324 21.99 -5.16 14.24
N VAL A 325 22.86 -5.08 13.23
CA VAL A 325 23.00 -3.93 12.34
C VAL A 325 22.80 -4.36 10.89
N ILE A 326 22.02 -3.57 10.14
CA ILE A 326 21.90 -3.68 8.68
C ILE A 326 22.67 -2.52 8.06
N ALA A 327 23.88 -2.80 7.60
CA ALA A 327 24.78 -1.82 7.00
C ALA A 327 24.27 -1.31 5.64
N ALA A 328 24.76 -0.15 5.21
CA ALA A 328 24.34 0.51 3.97
C ALA A 328 24.66 -0.29 2.69
N ASP A 329 25.65 -1.18 2.74
CA ASP A 329 26.06 -2.06 1.64
C ASP A 329 25.29 -3.39 1.59
N SER A 330 24.38 -3.60 2.55
CA SER A 330 23.51 -4.78 2.59
C SER A 330 22.77 -4.95 1.27
N ARG A 331 22.74 -6.19 0.78
CA ARG A 331 22.07 -6.55 -0.48
C ARG A 331 20.74 -7.27 -0.27
N SER A 332 20.42 -7.64 0.96
CA SER A 332 19.14 -8.24 1.30
C SER A 332 18.73 -7.93 2.72
N VAL A 333 17.42 -7.84 2.95
CA VAL A 333 16.82 -7.67 4.27
C VAL A 333 15.57 -8.53 4.36
N ASP A 334 15.51 -9.43 5.35
CA ASP A 334 14.27 -10.13 5.67
C ASP A 334 13.34 -9.18 6.43
N VAL A 335 12.04 -9.26 6.15
CA VAL A 335 10.99 -8.45 6.77
C VAL A 335 9.88 -9.35 7.31
N ASP A 336 9.31 -8.98 8.45
CA ASP A 336 8.24 -9.74 9.11
C ASP A 336 6.90 -9.67 8.37
N GLY A 337 6.76 -8.69 7.47
CA GLY A 337 5.84 -8.77 6.36
C GLY A 337 4.49 -8.09 6.53
N GLY A 338 4.16 -7.47 7.65
CA GLY A 338 2.89 -6.72 7.82
C GLY A 338 1.66 -7.43 7.23
N SER A 339 0.84 -6.72 6.46
CA SER A 339 -0.29 -7.31 5.71
C SER A 339 0.16 -8.14 4.49
N TRP A 340 1.37 -7.93 3.97
CA TRP A 340 1.92 -8.68 2.85
C TRP A 340 2.41 -10.08 3.25
N GLY A 341 2.56 -10.36 4.54
CA GLY A 341 3.25 -11.54 5.07
C GLY A 341 4.75 -11.51 4.87
N ALA A 342 5.45 -12.39 5.59
CA ALA A 342 6.91 -12.40 5.63
C ALA A 342 7.55 -12.41 4.23
N GLY A 343 8.63 -11.67 4.07
CA GLY A 343 9.28 -11.48 2.79
C GLY A 343 10.74 -11.09 2.92
N ARG A 344 11.37 -10.91 1.76
CA ARG A 344 12.76 -10.50 1.63
C ARG A 344 12.87 -9.38 0.61
N LEU A 345 13.46 -8.28 1.03
CA LEU A 345 13.96 -7.25 0.13
C LEU A 345 15.31 -7.70 -0.42
N THR A 346 15.50 -7.63 -1.73
CA THR A 346 16.77 -7.89 -2.41
C THR A 346 17.16 -6.71 -3.28
N CYS A 347 18.42 -6.30 -3.20
CA CYS A 347 19.00 -5.23 -3.99
C CYS A 347 19.70 -5.85 -5.21
N SER A 348 19.22 -5.52 -6.40
CA SER A 348 19.97 -5.83 -7.63
C SER A 348 21.30 -5.08 -7.66
N GLY A 349 22.29 -5.57 -8.41
CA GLY A 349 23.59 -4.90 -8.58
C GLY A 349 23.52 -3.45 -9.12
N ARG A 350 22.35 -3.01 -9.61
CA ARG A 350 22.08 -1.64 -10.06
C ARG A 350 21.45 -0.74 -8.97
N GLY A 351 21.36 -1.20 -7.73
CA GLY A 351 20.79 -0.43 -6.61
C GLY A 351 19.26 -0.49 -6.50
N VAL A 352 18.58 -1.25 -7.36
CA VAL A 352 17.12 -1.39 -7.32
C VAL A 352 16.74 -2.45 -6.31
N TRP A 353 16.01 -2.06 -5.27
CA TRP A 353 15.47 -2.94 -4.24
C TRP A 353 14.11 -3.50 -4.65
N ARG A 354 13.88 -4.78 -4.35
CA ARG A 354 12.61 -5.45 -4.60
C ARG A 354 12.23 -6.36 -3.47
N TRP A 355 10.99 -6.23 -3.05
CA TRP A 355 10.39 -7.18 -2.12
C TRP A 355 9.96 -8.46 -2.85
N GLN A 356 10.24 -9.59 -2.23
CA GLN A 356 9.83 -10.92 -2.65
C GLN A 356 9.18 -11.62 -1.45
N PRO A 357 8.00 -12.24 -1.61
CA PRO A 357 7.38 -13.00 -0.53
C PRO A 357 8.22 -14.23 -0.21
N LEU A 358 8.30 -14.59 1.08
CA LEU A 358 8.71 -15.93 1.45
C LEU A 358 7.60 -16.90 1.05
N PRO A 359 7.93 -18.03 0.38
CA PRO A 359 6.91 -18.96 -0.12
C PRO A 359 5.97 -19.43 0.99
N ARG A 360 4.67 -19.35 0.72
CA ARG A 360 3.62 -19.89 1.58
C ARG A 360 2.44 -20.37 0.76
N PHE A 361 1.67 -21.28 1.35
CA PHE A 361 0.57 -21.95 0.67
C PHE A 361 -0.76 -21.69 1.39
N SER A 362 -1.84 -21.61 0.62
CA SER A 362 -3.20 -21.40 1.11
C SER A 362 -4.18 -22.18 0.23
N LEU A 363 -5.32 -22.60 0.80
CA LEU A 363 -6.42 -23.19 0.02
C LEU A 363 -7.45 -22.13 -0.41
N ASN A 364 -7.29 -20.88 0.04
CA ASN A 364 -8.19 -19.80 -0.33
C ASN A 364 -7.99 -19.44 -1.80
N GLN A 365 -9.07 -19.53 -2.57
CA GLN A 365 -9.09 -19.17 -4.00
C GLN A 365 -9.45 -17.69 -4.16
N GLY A 366 -8.80 -17.03 -5.13
CA GLY A 366 -9.05 -15.63 -5.43
C GLY A 366 -10.29 -15.44 -6.31
N ARG A 367 -10.79 -14.20 -6.44
CA ARG A 367 -11.87 -13.87 -7.40
C ARG A 367 -11.50 -14.18 -8.84
N SER A 368 -10.21 -14.11 -9.15
CA SER A 368 -9.67 -14.34 -10.48
C SER A 368 -9.56 -15.82 -10.88
N ALA A 369 -9.88 -16.74 -9.96
CA ALA A 369 -9.81 -18.19 -10.18
C ALA A 369 -10.58 -18.65 -11.42
N GLU A 370 -11.73 -18.02 -11.69
CA GLU A 370 -12.66 -18.37 -12.78
C GLU A 370 -12.58 -17.42 -13.98
N ILE A 371 -11.62 -16.48 -13.98
CA ILE A 371 -11.50 -15.51 -15.07
C ILE A 371 -11.27 -16.24 -16.39
N GLY A 372 -12.19 -16.03 -17.32
CA GLY A 372 -12.14 -16.66 -18.62
C GLY A 372 -12.32 -18.18 -18.62
N THR A 373 -13.19 -18.70 -17.76
CA THR A 373 -13.73 -20.06 -17.93
C THR A 373 -15.14 -20.05 -18.53
N SER A 374 -15.79 -18.88 -18.59
CA SER A 374 -17.17 -18.74 -19.05
C SER A 374 -17.40 -19.34 -20.46
N GLY A 375 -18.45 -20.16 -20.56
CA GLY A 375 -18.84 -20.83 -21.81
C GLY A 375 -17.98 -22.04 -22.20
N GLN A 376 -17.06 -22.49 -21.33
CA GLN A 376 -16.25 -23.69 -21.53
C GLN A 376 -16.60 -24.73 -20.45
N THR A 377 -16.74 -25.99 -20.86
CA THR A 377 -16.99 -27.11 -19.95
C THR A 377 -16.18 -28.34 -20.39
N PRO A 378 -14.83 -28.26 -20.36
CA PRO A 378 -13.96 -29.39 -20.70
C PRO A 378 -14.16 -30.54 -19.71
N ALA A 379 -13.84 -31.76 -20.13
CA ALA A 379 -13.83 -32.92 -19.24
C ALA A 379 -12.83 -32.74 -18.09
N LEU A 380 -11.63 -32.22 -18.37
CA LEU A 380 -10.61 -31.85 -17.37
C LEU A 380 -9.95 -30.52 -17.73
N ARG A 381 -9.79 -29.64 -16.74
CA ARG A 381 -8.97 -28.42 -16.84
C ARG A 381 -7.82 -28.50 -15.84
N LEU A 382 -6.60 -28.34 -16.34
CA LEU A 382 -5.39 -28.10 -15.56
C LEU A 382 -4.97 -26.66 -15.78
N ARG A 383 -4.85 -25.88 -14.70
CA ARG A 383 -4.80 -24.41 -14.79
C ARG A 383 -3.84 -23.80 -13.80
N ALA A 384 -3.10 -22.79 -14.28
CA ALA A 384 -2.32 -21.89 -13.45
C ALA A 384 -2.78 -20.44 -13.66
N VAL A 385 -3.19 -19.77 -12.59
CA VAL A 385 -3.59 -18.35 -12.58
C VAL A 385 -2.62 -17.55 -11.73
N VAL A 386 -1.94 -16.58 -12.31
CA VAL A 386 -1.00 -15.70 -11.63
C VAL A 386 -1.62 -14.32 -11.47
N ASN A 387 -1.76 -13.87 -10.22
CA ASN A 387 -2.18 -12.51 -9.89
C ASN A 387 -0.93 -11.65 -9.65
N LEU A 388 -0.83 -10.56 -10.40
CA LEU A 388 0.30 -9.63 -10.43
C LEU A 388 -0.20 -8.26 -9.98
N PRO A 389 -0.22 -7.99 -8.66
CA PRO A 389 -0.68 -6.73 -8.09
C PRO A 389 0.39 -5.64 -8.26
N TRP A 390 0.69 -5.25 -9.49
CA TRP A 390 1.63 -4.16 -9.74
C TRP A 390 1.05 -2.79 -9.39
N ALA A 391 1.88 -1.94 -8.81
CA ALA A 391 1.60 -0.53 -8.64
C ALA A 391 1.40 0.16 -10.00
N GLU A 392 0.52 1.16 -10.03
CA GLU A 392 0.25 1.97 -11.23
C GLU A 392 -0.16 1.18 -12.49
N ALA A 393 -0.68 -0.05 -12.34
CA ALA A 393 -1.06 -0.92 -13.46
C ALA A 393 -2.13 -0.32 -14.40
N GLY A 394 -2.77 0.79 -14.01
CA GLY A 394 -3.62 1.61 -14.89
C GLY A 394 -2.88 2.24 -16.08
N ARG A 395 -1.56 2.45 -15.98
CA ARG A 395 -0.71 3.01 -17.06
C ARG A 395 -0.20 1.96 -18.03
N LEU A 396 -0.33 0.67 -17.71
CA LEU A 396 0.14 -0.41 -18.55
C LEU A 396 -0.73 -0.54 -19.81
N GLU A 397 -0.09 -0.90 -20.91
CA GLU A 397 -0.74 -1.15 -22.19
C GLU A 397 -0.12 -2.36 -22.88
N ILE A 398 -0.98 -3.17 -23.50
CA ILE A 398 -0.58 -4.23 -24.40
C ILE A 398 -0.50 -3.68 -25.82
N SER A 399 0.72 -3.37 -26.25
CA SER A 399 0.96 -2.82 -27.59
C SER A 399 0.89 -3.89 -28.69
N LYS A 400 0.66 -3.47 -29.94
CA LYS A 400 0.67 -4.37 -31.10
C LYS A 400 2.01 -5.12 -31.27
N PRO A 401 3.20 -4.49 -31.19
CA PRO A 401 4.46 -5.22 -31.29
C PRO A 401 4.61 -6.31 -30.22
N ARG A 402 4.15 -6.05 -28.99
CA ARG A 402 4.18 -7.02 -27.90
C ARG A 402 3.24 -8.21 -28.14
N ARG A 403 2.04 -7.98 -28.68
CA ARG A 403 1.15 -9.06 -29.11
C ARG A 403 1.76 -9.92 -30.21
N THR A 404 2.36 -9.31 -31.22
CA THR A 404 3.03 -10.04 -32.31
C THR A 404 4.21 -10.87 -31.80
N LEU A 405 4.98 -10.34 -30.84
CA LEU A 405 6.05 -11.11 -30.20
C LEU A 405 5.49 -12.30 -29.43
N LEU A 406 4.41 -12.12 -28.66
CA LEU A 406 3.75 -13.23 -27.97
C LEU A 406 3.27 -14.30 -28.97
N GLU A 407 2.62 -13.90 -30.07
CA GLU A 407 2.17 -14.82 -31.13
C GLU A 407 3.31 -15.69 -31.68
N GLN A 408 4.52 -15.13 -31.81
CA GLN A 408 5.71 -15.85 -32.27
C GLN A 408 6.30 -16.78 -31.20
N GLN A 409 6.16 -16.43 -29.92
CA GLN A 409 6.72 -17.19 -28.81
C GLN A 409 5.82 -18.34 -28.35
N LEU A 410 4.50 -18.23 -28.52
CA LEU A 410 3.54 -19.23 -28.03
C LEU A 410 3.78 -20.66 -28.53
N PRO A 411 4.09 -20.92 -29.82
CA PRO A 411 4.43 -22.27 -30.29
C PRO A 411 5.65 -22.90 -29.60
N HIS A 412 6.49 -22.08 -28.96
CA HIS A 412 7.71 -22.48 -28.26
C HIS A 412 7.59 -22.32 -26.73
N SER A 413 6.40 -22.01 -26.23
CA SER A 413 6.13 -21.85 -24.80
C SER A 413 6.14 -23.18 -24.06
N ALA A 414 6.36 -23.13 -22.74
CA ALA A 414 6.30 -24.31 -21.89
C ALA A 414 4.94 -25.01 -21.99
N VAL A 415 3.82 -24.27 -21.99
CA VAL A 415 2.47 -24.87 -22.11
C VAL A 415 2.24 -25.57 -23.47
N ALA A 416 2.81 -25.06 -24.56
CA ALA A 416 2.79 -25.75 -25.86
C ALA A 416 3.61 -27.05 -25.80
N GLY A 417 4.74 -27.02 -25.09
CA GLY A 417 5.55 -28.20 -24.76
C GLY A 417 4.76 -29.25 -23.98
N ALA A 418 4.05 -28.85 -22.92
CA ALA A 418 3.22 -29.73 -22.10
C ALA A 418 2.13 -30.42 -22.92
N MET A 419 1.37 -29.67 -23.71
CA MET A 419 0.31 -30.24 -24.56
C MET A 419 0.87 -31.21 -25.61
N THR A 420 2.03 -30.90 -26.19
CA THR A 420 2.73 -31.80 -27.13
C THR A 420 3.26 -33.05 -26.42
N MET A 421 3.76 -32.91 -25.19
CA MET A 421 4.26 -33.99 -24.36
C MET A 421 3.18 -35.04 -24.07
N LEU A 422 1.95 -34.61 -23.74
CA LEU A 422 0.84 -35.52 -23.47
C LEU A 422 0.55 -36.47 -24.64
N SER A 423 0.60 -35.97 -25.87
CA SER A 423 0.41 -36.78 -27.08
C SER A 423 1.61 -37.69 -27.35
N ARG A 424 2.83 -37.16 -27.20
CA ARG A 424 4.07 -37.93 -27.47
C ARG A 424 4.27 -39.10 -26.51
N ARG A 425 3.92 -38.95 -25.23
CA ARG A 425 3.95 -40.05 -24.25
C ARG A 425 3.03 -41.21 -24.66
N ARG A 426 2.03 -40.93 -25.48
CA ARG A 426 1.07 -41.89 -26.05
C ARG A 426 1.38 -42.22 -27.52
N GLY A 427 2.64 -42.03 -27.96
CA GLY A 427 3.11 -42.44 -29.27
C GLY A 427 2.65 -41.58 -30.46
N ALA A 428 1.92 -40.49 -30.23
CA ALA A 428 1.42 -39.60 -31.28
C ALA A 428 2.22 -38.29 -31.34
N ASP A 429 2.61 -37.85 -32.54
CA ASP A 429 3.26 -36.55 -32.75
C ASP A 429 2.21 -35.50 -33.13
N LEU A 430 1.48 -35.02 -32.12
CA LEU A 430 0.47 -33.96 -32.26
C LEU A 430 1.01 -32.67 -31.63
N PRO A 431 1.73 -31.83 -32.39
CA PRO A 431 2.37 -30.62 -31.85
C PRO A 431 1.35 -29.49 -31.62
N ALA A 432 1.47 -28.81 -30.46
CA ALA A 432 0.69 -27.61 -30.15
C ALA A 432 1.29 -26.35 -30.82
N ALA A 433 1.43 -26.39 -32.15
CA ALA A 433 2.17 -25.38 -32.91
C ALA A 433 1.30 -24.23 -33.44
N ARG A 434 -0.01 -24.45 -33.64
CA ARG A 434 -0.91 -23.47 -34.25
C ARG A 434 -1.73 -22.76 -33.18
N TRP A 435 -1.37 -21.51 -32.90
CA TRP A 435 -2.07 -20.65 -31.96
C TRP A 435 -2.92 -19.64 -32.70
N GLU A 436 -4.16 -19.49 -32.26
CA GLU A 436 -5.15 -18.58 -32.82
C GLU A 436 -5.68 -17.64 -31.73
N ARG A 437 -6.30 -16.52 -32.13
CA ARG A 437 -6.88 -15.60 -31.16
C ARG A 437 -8.04 -16.28 -30.43
N GLY A 438 -7.92 -16.33 -29.11
CA GLY A 438 -8.88 -16.96 -28.23
C GLY A 438 -10.11 -16.09 -27.94
N PRO A 439 -11.07 -16.63 -27.17
CA PRO A 439 -12.35 -15.96 -26.89
C PRO A 439 -12.22 -14.74 -25.96
N PHE A 440 -11.08 -14.53 -25.29
CA PHE A 440 -10.86 -13.42 -24.35
C PHE A 440 -10.58 -12.06 -25.00
N GLY A 441 -10.65 -12.01 -26.32
CA GLY A 441 -10.41 -10.80 -27.09
C GLY A 441 -8.93 -10.38 -27.07
N ASN A 442 -8.61 -9.45 -27.96
CA ASN A 442 -7.28 -8.86 -28.03
C ASN A 442 -7.45 -7.34 -28.13
N SER A 443 -6.99 -6.63 -27.11
CA SER A 443 -7.14 -5.19 -26.95
C SER A 443 -5.88 -4.58 -26.33
N ALA A 444 -5.88 -3.27 -26.10
CA ALA A 444 -4.87 -2.58 -25.31
C ALA A 444 -4.81 -3.06 -23.84
N ARG A 445 -5.87 -3.75 -23.36
CA ARG A 445 -6.03 -4.17 -21.95
C ARG A 445 -6.10 -5.69 -21.76
N SER A 446 -6.16 -6.47 -22.83
CA SER A 446 -6.26 -7.93 -22.75
C SER A 446 -5.64 -8.63 -23.96
N VAL A 447 -5.13 -9.84 -23.74
CA VAL A 447 -4.76 -10.79 -24.80
C VAL A 447 -5.30 -12.16 -24.47
N GLY A 448 -5.63 -12.92 -25.51
CA GLY A 448 -6.08 -14.29 -25.38
C GLY A 448 -5.75 -15.08 -26.63
N TYR A 449 -5.15 -16.26 -26.45
CA TYR A 449 -4.77 -17.16 -27.52
C TYR A 449 -5.07 -18.61 -27.14
N THR A 450 -5.40 -19.43 -28.13
CA THR A 450 -5.72 -20.84 -27.95
C THR A 450 -5.04 -21.69 -29.02
N CYS A 451 -4.60 -22.88 -28.64
CA CYS A 451 -4.17 -23.92 -29.56
C CYS A 451 -5.06 -25.15 -29.35
N THR A 452 -5.59 -25.73 -30.42
CA THR A 452 -6.49 -26.88 -30.36
C THR A 452 -5.90 -28.03 -31.16
N ILE A 453 -5.82 -29.21 -30.55
CA ILE A 453 -5.65 -30.48 -31.25
C ILE A 453 -7.05 -31.08 -31.41
N ALA A 454 -7.45 -31.34 -32.65
CA ALA A 454 -8.73 -31.93 -32.97
C ALA A 454 -8.61 -33.46 -33.09
N GLY A 455 -9.70 -34.16 -32.78
CA GLY A 455 -9.88 -35.56 -33.14
C GLY A 455 -10.12 -35.74 -34.65
N PRO A 456 -10.18 -36.99 -35.14
CA PRO A 456 -10.41 -37.29 -36.55
C PRO A 456 -11.70 -36.66 -37.13
N ASP A 457 -12.73 -36.52 -36.29
CA ASP A 457 -14.02 -35.93 -36.67
C ASP A 457 -14.02 -34.38 -36.65
N GLY A 458 -12.87 -33.75 -36.39
CA GLY A 458 -12.71 -32.30 -36.31
C GLY A 458 -13.14 -31.69 -34.97
N GLY A 459 -13.74 -32.46 -34.07
CA GLY A 459 -14.08 -32.02 -32.70
C GLY A 459 -12.83 -31.76 -31.85
N PRO A 460 -12.86 -30.80 -30.90
CA PRO A 460 -11.71 -30.50 -30.05
C PRO A 460 -11.42 -31.66 -29.10
N ALA A 461 -10.18 -32.13 -29.08
CA ALA A 461 -9.71 -33.20 -28.20
C ALA A 461 -8.92 -32.63 -27.02
N LEU A 462 -7.84 -31.90 -27.34
CA LEU A 462 -7.04 -31.15 -26.37
C LEU A 462 -7.01 -29.68 -26.76
N LYS A 463 -6.91 -28.81 -25.76
CA LYS A 463 -6.77 -27.38 -25.99
C LYS A 463 -5.84 -26.75 -24.97
N ALA A 464 -4.89 -25.94 -25.43
CA ALA A 464 -4.16 -25.00 -24.58
C ALA A 464 -4.78 -23.61 -24.74
N SER A 465 -4.87 -22.87 -23.65
CA SER A 465 -5.36 -21.49 -23.66
C SER A 465 -4.46 -20.63 -22.79
N VAL A 466 -4.15 -19.42 -23.26
CA VAL A 466 -3.46 -18.41 -22.47
C VAL A 466 -4.22 -17.09 -22.48
N MET A 467 -4.13 -16.35 -21.39
CA MET A 467 -4.73 -15.03 -21.27
C MET A 467 -3.89 -14.13 -20.37
N LEU A 468 -3.79 -12.84 -20.72
CA LEU A 468 -3.43 -11.81 -19.76
C LEU A 468 -4.44 -10.67 -19.84
N ALA A 469 -4.92 -10.22 -18.69
CA ALA A 469 -5.84 -9.10 -18.54
C ALA A 469 -5.25 -8.05 -17.58
N LEU A 470 -5.28 -6.78 -17.99
CA LEU A 470 -4.93 -5.64 -17.15
C LEU A 470 -6.10 -5.28 -16.22
N PRO A 471 -5.85 -4.51 -15.13
CA PRO A 471 -6.89 -4.16 -14.19
C PRO A 471 -8.13 -3.54 -14.84
N THR A 472 -9.28 -3.86 -14.29
CA THR A 472 -10.59 -3.31 -14.66
C THR A 472 -11.25 -2.70 -13.43
N THR A 473 -12.50 -2.22 -13.56
CA THR A 473 -13.28 -1.77 -12.40
C THR A 473 -13.62 -2.91 -11.43
N MET A 474 -13.67 -4.16 -11.91
CA MET A 474 -13.99 -5.34 -11.11
C MET A 474 -12.72 -6.00 -10.55
N GLU A 475 -11.61 -5.92 -11.30
CA GLU A 475 -10.35 -6.60 -11.00
C GLU A 475 -9.22 -5.61 -10.82
N SER A 476 -8.69 -5.51 -9.60
CA SER A 476 -7.68 -4.51 -9.24
C SER A 476 -6.24 -4.90 -9.62
N THR A 477 -6.02 -6.10 -10.14
CA THR A 477 -4.68 -6.65 -10.42
C THR A 477 -4.55 -7.10 -11.87
N VAL A 478 -3.31 -7.21 -12.36
CA VAL A 478 -3.05 -7.90 -13.63
C VAL A 478 -3.21 -9.40 -13.38
N VAL A 479 -3.97 -10.07 -14.24
CA VAL A 479 -4.20 -11.52 -14.16
C VAL A 479 -3.61 -12.17 -15.40
N ALA A 480 -2.76 -13.17 -15.19
CA ALA A 480 -2.19 -14.01 -16.25
C ALA A 480 -2.61 -15.46 -16.03
N CYS A 481 -2.99 -16.16 -17.09
CA CYS A 481 -3.54 -17.51 -17.00
C CYS A 481 -3.00 -18.38 -18.12
N ALA A 482 -2.68 -19.63 -17.80
CA ALA A 482 -2.42 -20.69 -18.77
C ALA A 482 -3.16 -21.96 -18.37
N ASP A 483 -3.87 -22.54 -19.35
CA ASP A 483 -4.70 -23.71 -19.18
C ASP A 483 -4.28 -24.79 -20.19
N VAL A 484 -4.35 -26.05 -19.76
CA VAL A 484 -4.43 -27.23 -20.63
C VAL A 484 -5.73 -27.96 -20.33
N LEU A 485 -6.53 -28.15 -21.37
CA LEU A 485 -7.88 -28.70 -21.31
C LEU A 485 -7.93 -30.03 -22.05
N ILE A 486 -8.49 -31.04 -21.41
CA ILE A 486 -9.03 -32.22 -22.08
C ILE A 486 -10.49 -31.89 -22.40
N GLU A 487 -10.76 -31.52 -23.64
CA GLU A 487 -12.10 -31.13 -24.08
C GLU A 487 -13.00 -32.36 -24.21
N ASN A 488 -12.49 -33.42 -24.85
CA ASN A 488 -13.22 -34.68 -25.00
C ASN A 488 -12.23 -35.87 -24.98
N PRO A 489 -12.22 -36.70 -23.91
CA PRO A 489 -11.33 -37.86 -23.80
C PRO A 489 -11.49 -38.86 -24.95
N ALA A 490 -12.71 -39.10 -25.42
CA ALA A 490 -12.95 -40.03 -26.53
C ALA A 490 -12.40 -39.49 -27.86
N ALA A 491 -12.57 -38.18 -28.12
CA ALA A 491 -11.98 -37.54 -29.30
C ALA A 491 -10.45 -37.55 -29.23
N TRP A 492 -9.88 -37.41 -28.03
CA TRP A 492 -8.44 -37.50 -27.82
C TRP A 492 -7.91 -38.90 -28.04
N ALA A 493 -8.56 -39.93 -27.48
CA ALA A 493 -8.21 -41.33 -27.74
C ALA A 493 -8.24 -41.64 -29.24
N ALA A 494 -9.26 -41.16 -29.96
CA ALA A 494 -9.35 -41.32 -31.42
C ALA A 494 -8.21 -40.61 -32.17
N ALA A 495 -7.73 -39.46 -31.68
CA ALA A 495 -6.60 -38.74 -32.26
C ALA A 495 -5.26 -39.46 -32.05
N LEU A 496 -5.10 -40.17 -30.93
CA LEU A 496 -3.89 -40.91 -30.57
C LEU A 496 -3.78 -42.25 -31.32
N GLY A 497 -4.91 -42.81 -31.77
CA GLY A 497 -5.00 -44.14 -32.35
C GLY A 497 -5.39 -45.21 -31.33
N PRO A 498 -5.63 -46.46 -31.79
CA PRO A 498 -6.17 -47.52 -30.93
C PRO A 498 -5.19 -47.93 -29.83
N GLY A 499 -5.72 -48.24 -28.65
CA GLY A 499 -4.98 -48.87 -27.55
C GLY A 499 -4.35 -47.93 -26.52
N TRP A 500 -4.62 -46.63 -26.59
CA TRP A 500 -4.10 -45.65 -25.63
C TRP A 500 -5.16 -45.18 -24.64
N ASP A 501 -4.76 -45.12 -23.37
CA ASP A 501 -5.55 -44.52 -22.30
C ASP A 501 -5.34 -43.00 -22.27
N THR A 502 -6.42 -42.25 -22.05
CA THR A 502 -6.44 -40.80 -21.91
C THR A 502 -6.45 -40.33 -20.46
N GLN A 503 -6.49 -41.25 -19.49
CA GLN A 503 -6.23 -40.92 -18.10
C GLN A 503 -4.81 -40.36 -17.97
N LEU A 504 -4.66 -39.26 -17.23
CA LEU A 504 -3.37 -38.64 -16.96
C LEU A 504 -2.75 -39.25 -15.71
N SER A 505 -1.47 -39.62 -15.77
CA SER A 505 -0.72 -39.88 -14.53
C SER A 505 -0.56 -38.60 -13.71
N PHE A 506 -0.41 -38.73 -12.39
CA PHE A 506 -0.16 -37.54 -11.56
C PHE A 506 1.12 -36.79 -11.98
N ASP A 507 2.16 -37.49 -12.42
CA ASP A 507 3.38 -36.88 -12.98
C ASP A 507 3.13 -36.03 -14.24
N GLU A 508 2.18 -36.45 -15.09
CA GLU A 508 1.75 -35.64 -16.23
C GLU A 508 1.02 -34.38 -15.76
N VAL A 509 0.18 -34.50 -14.72
CA VAL A 509 -0.49 -33.34 -14.12
C VAL A 509 0.52 -32.36 -13.52
N GLN A 510 1.53 -32.86 -12.80
CA GLN A 510 2.62 -32.03 -12.27
C GLN A 510 3.35 -31.29 -13.41
N ALA A 511 3.74 -32.01 -14.46
CA ALA A 511 4.45 -31.42 -15.60
C ALA A 511 3.61 -30.34 -16.30
N VAL A 512 2.31 -30.60 -16.51
CA VAL A 512 1.40 -29.65 -17.13
C VAL A 512 1.20 -28.41 -16.25
N LEU A 513 0.98 -28.56 -14.94
CA LEU A 513 0.82 -27.43 -14.03
C LEU A 513 2.10 -26.61 -13.91
N LEU A 514 3.28 -27.26 -13.93
CA LEU A 514 4.58 -26.57 -13.93
C LEU A 514 4.74 -25.68 -15.17
N ASP A 515 4.50 -26.24 -16.35
CA ASP A 515 4.67 -25.56 -17.63
C ASP A 515 3.59 -24.48 -17.85
N ALA A 516 2.37 -24.70 -17.35
CA ALA A 516 1.32 -23.68 -17.31
C ALA A 516 1.72 -22.52 -16.37
N TRP A 517 2.22 -22.81 -15.17
CA TRP A 517 2.70 -21.80 -14.24
C TRP A 517 3.86 -21.00 -14.83
N GLU A 518 4.87 -21.65 -15.39
CA GLU A 518 6.00 -20.99 -16.05
C GLU A 518 5.52 -20.05 -17.17
N THR A 519 4.60 -20.51 -18.02
CA THR A 519 4.03 -19.68 -19.09
C THR A 519 3.28 -18.47 -18.53
N ALA A 520 2.42 -18.66 -17.53
CA ALA A 520 1.63 -17.60 -16.93
C ALA A 520 2.47 -16.58 -16.14
N ALA A 521 3.55 -17.02 -15.49
CA ALA A 521 4.39 -16.19 -14.64
C ALA A 521 5.55 -15.50 -15.38
N GLU A 522 6.06 -16.08 -16.47
CA GLU A 522 7.23 -15.56 -17.18
C GLU A 522 6.91 -15.04 -18.58
N LEU A 523 6.20 -15.81 -19.40
CA LEU A 523 5.95 -15.43 -20.80
C LEU A 523 4.90 -14.33 -20.91
N LEU A 524 3.73 -14.53 -20.30
CA LEU A 524 2.60 -13.62 -20.47
C LEU A 524 2.89 -12.20 -19.94
N PRO A 525 3.51 -12.01 -18.75
CA PRO A 525 3.81 -10.67 -18.23
C PRO A 525 4.64 -9.80 -19.17
N ASN A 526 5.47 -10.38 -20.03
CA ASN A 526 6.32 -9.62 -20.96
C ASN A 526 5.54 -8.82 -22.03
N VAL A 527 4.24 -9.07 -22.19
CA VAL A 527 3.40 -8.29 -23.12
C VAL A 527 3.16 -6.86 -22.68
N VAL A 528 3.37 -6.55 -21.39
CA VAL A 528 3.16 -5.20 -20.82
C VAL A 528 4.43 -4.36 -20.73
N GLY A 529 5.58 -4.88 -21.18
CA GLY A 529 6.85 -4.16 -21.14
C GLY A 529 7.95 -4.94 -20.43
N ASP A 530 8.60 -4.30 -19.46
CA ASP A 530 9.57 -4.92 -18.56
C ASP A 530 8.94 -5.07 -17.16
N PRO A 531 8.36 -6.25 -16.83
CA PRO A 531 7.76 -6.51 -15.53
C PRO A 531 8.73 -6.33 -14.37
N ALA A 532 10.03 -6.46 -14.62
CA ALA A 532 11.04 -6.30 -13.61
C ALA A 532 11.02 -4.86 -13.06
N GLY A 533 10.76 -3.85 -13.90
CA GLY A 533 10.73 -2.45 -13.47
C GLY A 533 9.54 -2.05 -12.59
N LEU A 534 8.58 -2.95 -12.36
CA LEU A 534 7.32 -2.62 -11.68
C LEU A 534 7.38 -2.91 -10.17
N SER A 535 6.84 -2.00 -9.37
CA SER A 535 6.68 -2.16 -7.92
C SER A 535 5.44 -2.98 -7.58
N TRP A 536 5.44 -3.65 -6.44
CA TRP A 536 4.27 -4.35 -5.92
C TRP A 536 3.34 -3.40 -5.17
N ALA A 537 2.03 -3.67 -5.24
CA ALA A 537 0.99 -3.06 -4.42
C ALA A 537 0.38 -4.07 -3.43
N ALA A 538 0.62 -5.37 -3.63
CA ALA A 538 0.27 -6.47 -2.74
C ALA A 538 1.17 -7.69 -3.03
N PRO A 539 1.09 -8.79 -2.26
CA PRO A 539 1.82 -10.02 -2.57
C PRO A 539 1.29 -10.67 -3.86
N PRO A 540 2.18 -11.04 -4.81
CA PRO A 540 1.77 -11.82 -5.97
C PRO A 540 1.36 -13.24 -5.55
N THR A 541 0.40 -13.82 -6.27
CA THR A 541 -0.10 -15.16 -6.00
C THR A 541 -0.18 -16.00 -7.27
N THR A 542 0.00 -17.30 -7.15
CA THR A 542 -0.25 -18.29 -8.20
C THR A 542 -1.25 -19.31 -7.68
N GLU A 543 -2.38 -19.46 -8.34
CA GLU A 543 -3.37 -20.50 -8.05
C GLU A 543 -3.20 -21.65 -9.06
N LEU A 544 -3.01 -22.86 -8.55
CA LEU A 544 -2.95 -24.08 -9.34
C LEU A 544 -4.23 -24.88 -9.12
N ARG A 545 -4.83 -25.37 -10.20
CA ARG A 545 -6.14 -26.04 -10.16
C ARG A 545 -6.19 -27.26 -11.08
N MET A 546 -6.93 -28.27 -10.62
CA MET A 546 -7.45 -29.36 -11.43
C MET A 546 -8.95 -29.46 -11.23
N THR A 547 -9.73 -29.39 -12.31
CA THR A 547 -11.19 -29.36 -12.27
C THR A 547 -11.81 -30.23 -13.37
N CYS A 548 -12.76 -31.07 -12.98
CA CYS A 548 -13.68 -31.74 -13.90
C CYS A 548 -14.91 -30.84 -14.09
N GLU A 549 -15.18 -30.40 -15.32
CA GLU A 549 -16.19 -29.37 -15.61
C GLU A 549 -17.33 -29.87 -16.51
N GLN A 550 -17.16 -31.00 -17.19
CA GLN A 550 -18.20 -31.60 -18.02
C GLN A 550 -19.05 -32.60 -17.21
N PRO A 551 -20.37 -32.37 -17.03
CA PRO A 551 -21.25 -33.33 -16.37
C PRO A 551 -21.39 -34.62 -17.21
N ALA A 552 -21.52 -35.76 -16.54
CA ALA A 552 -21.98 -36.99 -17.18
C ALA A 552 -23.47 -36.88 -17.56
N ASP A 553 -24.00 -37.87 -18.30
CA ASP A 553 -25.41 -37.88 -18.76
C ASP A 553 -26.43 -37.75 -17.63
N ASN A 554 -26.06 -38.12 -16.40
CA ASN A 554 -26.88 -37.99 -15.20
C ASN A 554 -26.81 -36.58 -14.55
N GLY A 555 -26.09 -35.64 -15.15
CA GLY A 555 -25.90 -34.28 -14.65
C GLY A 555 -24.88 -34.15 -13.50
N VAL A 556 -24.22 -35.23 -13.10
CA VAL A 556 -23.21 -35.24 -12.02
C VAL A 556 -21.83 -35.04 -12.62
N LEU A 557 -21.02 -34.17 -12.01
CA LEU A 557 -19.62 -34.00 -12.41
C LEU A 557 -18.81 -35.26 -12.07
N PRO A 558 -17.95 -35.73 -12.99
CA PRO A 558 -17.04 -36.83 -12.69
C PRO A 558 -16.04 -36.42 -11.60
N VAL A 559 -15.54 -37.42 -10.88
CA VAL A 559 -14.48 -37.24 -9.90
C VAL A 559 -13.13 -37.23 -10.60
N LEU A 560 -12.13 -36.57 -10.02
CA LEU A 560 -10.82 -36.41 -10.64
C LEU A 560 -10.18 -37.75 -10.99
N ASP A 561 -10.37 -38.77 -10.16
CA ASP A 561 -9.87 -40.14 -10.32
C ASP A 561 -10.29 -40.79 -11.66
N THR A 562 -11.35 -40.31 -12.31
CA THR A 562 -11.78 -40.84 -13.62
C THR A 562 -10.92 -40.34 -14.78
N LEU A 563 -10.23 -39.21 -14.62
CA LEU A 563 -9.42 -38.57 -15.66
C LEU A 563 -7.95 -38.40 -15.25
N VAL A 564 -7.66 -38.56 -13.96
CA VAL A 564 -6.31 -38.52 -13.39
C VAL A 564 -6.10 -39.78 -12.56
N ASP A 565 -5.02 -40.50 -12.80
CA ASP A 565 -4.58 -41.59 -11.94
C ASP A 565 -3.93 -41.00 -10.67
N LEU A 566 -4.67 -41.09 -9.57
CA LEU A 566 -4.28 -40.63 -8.24
C LEU A 566 -3.80 -41.78 -7.34
N THR A 567 -3.64 -43.00 -7.87
CA THR A 567 -3.26 -44.16 -7.05
C THR A 567 -1.91 -44.02 -6.36
N SER A 568 -0.99 -43.24 -6.96
CA SER A 568 0.32 -42.93 -6.36
C SER A 568 0.24 -42.08 -5.10
N LEU A 569 -0.90 -41.43 -4.84
CA LEU A 569 -1.12 -40.61 -3.64
C LEU A 569 -1.62 -41.42 -2.42
N GLY A 570 -1.84 -42.72 -2.58
CA GLY A 570 -2.33 -43.59 -1.52
C GLY A 570 -3.85 -43.56 -1.33
N ALA A 571 -4.31 -43.97 -0.15
CA ALA A 571 -5.74 -44.00 0.18
C ALA A 571 -6.30 -42.59 0.36
N ASN A 572 -7.58 -42.42 0.00
CA ASN A 572 -8.30 -41.16 0.17
C ASN A 572 -9.35 -41.30 1.28
N ASP A 573 -9.10 -40.65 2.42
CA ASP A 573 -10.00 -40.65 3.58
C ASP A 573 -11.09 -39.56 3.49
N GLY A 574 -10.91 -38.58 2.60
CA GLY A 574 -11.76 -37.39 2.45
C GLY A 574 -12.86 -37.51 1.40
N GLY A 575 -12.92 -38.64 0.70
CA GLY A 575 -13.83 -38.90 -0.42
C GLY A 575 -13.37 -38.27 -1.73
N THR A 576 -13.85 -38.82 -2.84
CA THR A 576 -13.51 -38.38 -4.20
C THR A 576 -14.09 -37.00 -4.50
N ARG A 577 -13.32 -36.11 -5.16
CA ARG A 577 -13.76 -34.76 -5.53
C ARG A 577 -13.60 -34.50 -7.02
N SER A 578 -14.43 -33.63 -7.58
CA SER A 578 -14.31 -33.14 -8.97
C SER A 578 -13.34 -31.96 -9.12
N ARG A 579 -12.79 -31.44 -8.01
CA ARG A 579 -11.87 -30.30 -8.03
C ARG A 579 -10.86 -30.33 -6.90
N MET A 580 -9.65 -29.86 -7.18
CA MET A 580 -8.62 -29.51 -6.19
C MET A 580 -7.93 -28.21 -6.60
N ALA A 581 -7.53 -27.40 -5.62
CA ALA A 581 -6.81 -26.17 -5.87
C ALA A 581 -5.91 -25.78 -4.69
N VAL A 582 -4.82 -25.09 -5.00
CA VAL A 582 -3.90 -24.50 -4.02
C VAL A 582 -3.37 -23.16 -4.54
N THR A 583 -3.28 -22.19 -3.63
CA THR A 583 -2.71 -20.88 -3.87
C THR A 583 -1.32 -20.80 -3.26
N ILE A 584 -0.34 -20.46 -4.09
CA ILE A 584 1.06 -20.23 -3.75
C ILE A 584 1.28 -18.72 -3.70
N ILE A 585 1.84 -18.22 -2.60
CA ILE A 585 2.28 -16.83 -2.50
C ILE A 585 3.81 -16.87 -2.56
N ALA A 586 4.36 -16.52 -3.72
CA ALA A 586 5.78 -16.61 -4.04
C ALA A 586 6.14 -15.57 -5.12
N ALA A 587 7.43 -15.29 -5.31
CA ALA A 587 7.88 -14.45 -6.42
C ALA A 587 7.48 -15.07 -7.78
N PRO A 588 6.85 -14.36 -8.73
CA PRO A 588 6.41 -14.98 -9.99
C PRO A 588 7.57 -15.48 -10.86
N ALA A 589 8.63 -14.67 -10.95
CA ALA A 589 9.84 -15.01 -11.68
C ALA A 589 10.82 -15.74 -10.76
N MET A 590 11.10 -17.00 -11.07
CA MET A 590 12.02 -17.87 -10.33
C MET A 590 12.60 -18.92 -11.29
N GLY A 591 13.71 -19.55 -10.91
CA GLY A 591 14.29 -20.63 -11.72
C GLY A 591 13.37 -21.86 -11.77
N ARG A 592 13.41 -22.62 -12.87
CA ARG A 592 12.56 -23.81 -13.06
C ARG A 592 12.69 -24.84 -11.93
N ALA A 593 13.89 -25.07 -11.41
CA ALA A 593 14.12 -26.00 -10.29
C ALA A 593 13.44 -25.53 -8.99
N GLU A 594 13.48 -24.23 -8.70
CA GLU A 594 12.79 -23.64 -7.56
C GLU A 594 11.27 -23.72 -7.72
N ARG A 595 10.77 -23.43 -8.93
CA ARG A 595 9.36 -23.56 -9.27
C ARG A 595 8.86 -24.99 -9.11
N GLN A 596 9.63 -25.97 -9.57
CA GLN A 596 9.31 -27.38 -9.43
C GLN A 596 9.26 -27.80 -7.96
N ARG A 597 10.21 -27.35 -7.13
CA ARG A 597 10.19 -27.61 -5.68
C ARG A 597 8.92 -27.03 -5.04
N LEU A 598 8.61 -25.76 -5.29
CA LEU A 598 7.41 -25.11 -4.73
C LEU A 598 6.11 -25.72 -5.23
N LEU A 599 6.07 -26.15 -6.50
CA LEU A 599 4.94 -26.88 -7.06
C LEU A 599 4.69 -28.17 -6.27
N ARG A 600 5.73 -28.99 -6.06
CA ARG A 600 5.61 -30.24 -5.30
C ARG A 600 5.10 -29.99 -3.89
N GLU A 601 5.72 -29.05 -3.17
CA GLU A 601 5.28 -28.65 -1.82
C GLU A 601 3.81 -28.20 -1.80
N ALA A 602 3.38 -27.42 -2.80
CA ALA A 602 2.00 -26.97 -2.92
C ALA A 602 1.03 -28.12 -3.22
N LEU A 603 1.41 -29.04 -4.10
CA LEU A 603 0.59 -30.20 -4.46
C LEU A 603 0.44 -31.17 -3.31
N ILE A 604 1.49 -31.44 -2.53
CA ILE A 604 1.40 -32.27 -1.31
C ILE A 604 0.38 -31.68 -0.34
N ARG A 605 0.52 -30.38 -0.05
CA ARG A 605 -0.42 -29.69 0.82
C ARG A 605 -1.84 -29.75 0.27
N MET A 606 -2.00 -29.60 -1.04
CA MET A 606 -3.30 -29.70 -1.70
C MET A 606 -3.89 -31.10 -1.53
N VAL A 607 -3.15 -32.18 -1.77
CA VAL A 607 -3.70 -33.54 -1.72
C VAL A 607 -3.97 -33.99 -0.27
N HIS A 608 -3.14 -33.59 0.69
CA HIS A 608 -3.35 -33.83 2.14
C HIS A 608 -4.69 -33.25 2.61
N GLU A 609 -4.94 -31.99 2.28
CA GLU A 609 -6.18 -31.29 2.63
C GLU A 609 -7.42 -31.84 1.91
N PHE A 610 -7.20 -32.67 0.89
CA PHE A 610 -8.22 -33.33 0.11
C PHE A 610 -8.32 -34.84 0.38
N GLY A 611 -7.67 -35.32 1.45
CA GLY A 611 -7.88 -36.66 2.01
C GLY A 611 -6.79 -37.69 1.71
N TYR A 612 -5.75 -37.33 0.94
CA TYR A 612 -4.61 -38.21 0.65
C TYR A 612 -3.49 -38.01 1.69
N VAL A 613 -3.73 -38.42 2.93
CA VAL A 613 -2.84 -38.10 4.08
C VAL A 613 -1.48 -38.77 4.02
N ASP A 614 -1.36 -39.87 3.28
CA ASP A 614 -0.12 -40.65 3.14
C ASP A 614 0.75 -40.20 1.94
N ALA A 615 0.34 -39.15 1.21
CA ALA A 615 1.13 -38.66 0.07
C ALA A 615 2.45 -38.02 0.55
N GLU A 616 3.59 -38.52 0.07
CA GLU A 616 4.92 -38.01 0.45
C GLU A 616 5.55 -37.17 -0.67
N ALA A 617 6.42 -36.22 -0.27
CA ALA A 617 7.13 -35.34 -1.20
C ALA A 617 8.08 -36.08 -2.14
N ASP A 618 8.72 -37.13 -1.63
CA ASP A 618 9.72 -37.91 -2.37
C ASP A 618 9.09 -38.86 -3.40
N LEU A 619 7.75 -39.04 -3.33
CA LEU A 619 6.95 -39.80 -4.28
C LEU A 619 6.44 -38.94 -5.46
N LEU A 620 6.75 -37.63 -5.47
CA LEU A 620 6.34 -36.61 -6.45
C LEU A 620 7.54 -35.90 -7.09
#